data_AF-A0A9P0G7Q2-F1
#
_entry.id   AF-A0A9P0G7Q2-F1
#
_cell.length_a   1.000
_cell.length_b   1.000
_cell.length_c   1.000
_cell.angle_alpha   90.00
_cell.angle_beta   90.00
_cell.angle_gamma   90.00
#
_symmetry.space_group_name_H-M   'P 1'
#
loop_
_entity.id
_entity.type
_entity.pdbx_description
1 polymer ?
#
loop_
_entity_poly.entity_id
_entity_poly.type
_entity_poly.pdbx_seq_one_letter_code
_entity_poly.pdbx_strand_id
1 'polypeptide(L)'
;MHNYLCIGYAIFAVVVGQVWAGCERPLEVRGVEDYCWSTRVEMSERIHEVEKKVVTFARKKLGMDVDEPSDPQKCDYYYCVFQELKLLNPQYDVPCIDRTSTWVKKNVVYVQAVELLERIKMCTGELANVTGANFNFYADNVDKPQSEKALENSGEPQTKCEISKEYMKCLAVAEKDVDCPIFMYP
;
A
#
# COMPACT_ATOMS: atom_id res chain seq x y z
N MET A 1 31.17 -34.15 33.24
CA MET A 1 31.08 -33.77 31.81
C MET A 1 29.62 -33.54 31.41
N HIS A 2 28.93 -32.51 31.96
CA HIS A 2 27.51 -32.24 31.66
C HIS A 2 27.18 -30.75 31.47
N ASN A 3 28.18 -29.84 31.47
CA ASN A 3 27.95 -28.39 31.44
C ASN A 3 28.04 -27.74 30.05
N TYR A 4 28.37 -28.49 28.98
CA TYR A 4 28.55 -27.91 27.64
C TYR A 4 27.31 -28.01 26.74
N LEU A 5 26.29 -28.78 27.15
CA LEU A 5 25.10 -29.01 26.31
C LEU A 5 24.07 -27.86 26.41
N CYS A 6 24.06 -27.09 27.50
CA CYS A 6 23.09 -26.01 27.72
C CYS A 6 23.46 -24.70 27.02
N ILE A 7 24.75 -24.47 26.73
CA ILE A 7 25.21 -23.22 26.10
C ILE A 7 24.89 -23.22 24.60
N GLY A 8 24.93 -24.40 23.95
CA GLY A 8 24.60 -24.53 22.52
C GLY A 8 23.13 -24.22 22.18
N TYR A 9 22.20 -24.59 23.07
CA TYR A 9 20.77 -24.32 22.87
C TYR A 9 20.40 -22.84 23.09
N ALA A 10 21.06 -22.16 24.03
CA ALA A 10 20.84 -20.75 24.27
C ALA A 10 21.29 -19.88 23.09
N ILE A 11 22.41 -20.22 22.45
CA ILE A 11 22.90 -19.50 21.27
C ILE A 11 21.96 -19.73 20.07
N PHE A 12 21.44 -20.95 19.87
CA PHE A 12 20.49 -21.24 18.80
C PHE A 12 19.15 -20.50 19.00
N ALA A 13 18.65 -20.40 20.24
CA ALA A 13 17.42 -19.65 20.54
C ALA A 13 17.57 -18.14 20.35
N VAL A 14 18.75 -17.58 20.65
CA VAL A 14 19.03 -16.14 20.45
C VAL A 14 19.19 -15.81 18.96
N VAL A 15 19.78 -16.70 18.15
CA VAL A 15 19.93 -16.48 16.70
C VAL A 15 18.61 -16.64 15.95
N VAL A 16 17.73 -17.56 16.37
CA VAL A 16 16.40 -17.73 15.75
C VAL A 16 15.42 -16.63 16.20
N GLY A 17 15.63 -16.02 17.36
CA GLY A 17 14.79 -14.94 17.89
C GLY A 17 15.05 -13.53 17.32
N GLN A 18 16.10 -13.33 16.51
CA GLN A 18 16.54 -11.98 16.08
C GLN A 18 16.29 -11.62 14.60
N VAL A 19 15.56 -12.42 13.83
CA VAL A 19 15.24 -12.09 12.41
C VAL A 19 13.77 -11.70 12.18
N TRP A 20 12.95 -11.67 13.23
CA TRP A 20 11.72 -10.86 13.18
C TRP A 20 12.11 -9.42 13.43
N ALA A 21 12.75 -8.79 12.44
CA ALA A 21 12.70 -7.34 12.33
C ALA A 21 11.22 -6.99 12.23
N GLY A 22 10.62 -6.64 13.38
CA GLY A 22 9.19 -6.37 13.49
C GLY A 22 8.81 -5.37 12.40
N CYS A 23 7.88 -5.77 11.57
CA CYS A 23 7.29 -4.87 10.61
C CYS A 23 6.43 -3.88 11.43
N GLU A 24 6.50 -2.58 11.15
CA GLU A 24 5.69 -1.58 11.86
C GLU A 24 5.12 -0.56 10.89
N ARG A 25 3.79 -0.44 10.90
CA ARG A 25 3.08 0.55 10.10
C ARG A 25 3.12 1.92 10.80
N PRO A 26 3.62 3.00 10.16
CA PRO A 26 3.77 4.31 10.79
C PRO A 26 2.45 4.87 11.31
N LEU A 27 2.47 5.43 12.52
CA LEU A 27 1.30 6.04 13.15
C LEU A 27 0.70 7.19 12.31
N GLU A 28 1.55 7.94 11.61
CA GLU A 28 1.13 9.04 10.73
C GLU A 28 0.20 8.55 9.62
N VAL A 29 0.50 7.41 8.99
CA VAL A 29 -0.35 6.82 7.94
C VAL A 29 -1.70 6.43 8.49
N ARG A 30 -1.73 5.75 9.65
CA ARG A 30 -2.99 5.33 10.28
C ARG A 30 -3.89 6.53 10.59
N GLY A 31 -3.31 7.59 11.17
CA GLY A 31 -4.06 8.81 11.48
C GLY A 31 -4.61 9.53 10.24
N VAL A 32 -3.82 9.57 9.16
CA VAL A 32 -4.26 10.14 7.88
C VAL A 32 -5.37 9.31 7.25
N GLU A 33 -5.26 7.98 7.26
CA GLU A 33 -6.30 7.10 6.74
C GLU A 33 -7.61 7.25 7.50
N ASP A 34 -7.57 7.28 8.85
CA ASP A 34 -8.75 7.50 9.67
C ASP A 34 -9.41 8.85 9.36
N TYR A 35 -8.62 9.90 9.15
CA TYR A 35 -9.11 11.21 8.75
C TYR A 35 -9.75 11.19 7.35
N CYS A 36 -9.06 10.62 6.37
CA CYS A 36 -9.55 10.54 4.99
C CYS A 36 -10.79 9.64 4.88
N TRP A 37 -10.82 8.54 5.63
CA TRP A 37 -11.99 7.68 5.79
C TRP A 37 -13.17 8.47 6.35
N SER A 38 -12.93 9.21 7.43
CA SER A 38 -13.97 9.99 8.12
C SER A 38 -14.43 11.24 7.38
N THR A 39 -13.75 11.65 6.32
CA THR A 39 -14.08 12.85 5.54
C THR A 39 -14.58 12.54 4.12
N ARG A 40 -14.08 11.47 3.48
CA ARG A 40 -14.32 11.20 2.04
C ARG A 40 -15.23 10.01 1.76
N VAL A 41 -15.35 9.06 2.67
CA VAL A 41 -16.25 7.90 2.49
C VAL A 41 -17.65 8.30 2.97
N GLU A 42 -18.70 8.03 2.21
CA GLU A 42 -20.06 8.40 2.64
C GLU A 42 -20.48 7.62 3.89
N MET A 43 -21.32 8.23 4.76
CA MET A 43 -21.69 7.59 6.03
C MET A 43 -22.41 6.23 5.82
N SER A 44 -23.19 6.10 4.76
CA SER A 44 -23.83 4.85 4.31
C SER A 44 -22.81 3.76 3.96
N GLU A 45 -21.76 4.12 3.22
CA GLU A 45 -20.67 3.23 2.84
C GLU A 45 -19.87 2.78 4.08
N ARG A 46 -19.63 3.70 5.03
CA ARG A 46 -18.98 3.37 6.31
C ARG A 46 -19.75 2.34 7.12
N ILE A 47 -21.08 2.49 7.21
CA ILE A 47 -21.94 1.54 7.93
C ILE A 47 -21.86 0.17 7.27
N HIS A 48 -21.99 0.11 5.94
CA HIS A 48 -21.93 -1.14 5.21
C HIS A 48 -20.58 -1.86 5.36
N GLU A 49 -19.48 -1.11 5.37
CA GLU A 49 -18.13 -1.64 5.61
C GLU A 49 -17.94 -2.18 7.03
N VAL A 50 -18.43 -1.46 8.04
CA VAL A 50 -18.38 -1.91 9.44
C VAL A 50 -19.21 -3.18 9.60
N GLU A 51 -20.41 -3.23 9.03
CA GLU A 51 -21.25 -4.42 9.00
C GLU A 51 -20.52 -5.60 8.35
N LYS A 52 -19.91 -5.40 7.17
CA LYS A 52 -19.09 -6.43 6.51
C LYS A 52 -17.96 -6.90 7.42
N LYS A 53 -17.19 -6.00 8.05
CA LYS A 53 -16.08 -6.35 8.96
C LYS A 53 -16.56 -7.14 10.19
N VAL A 54 -17.68 -6.75 10.79
CA VAL A 54 -18.28 -7.45 11.94
C VAL A 54 -18.75 -8.85 11.55
N VAL A 55 -19.43 -8.96 10.40
CA VAL A 55 -19.90 -10.24 9.88
C VAL A 55 -18.72 -11.15 9.53
N THR A 56 -17.68 -10.62 8.88
CA THR A 56 -16.43 -11.32 8.57
C THR A 56 -15.72 -11.79 9.84
N PHE A 57 -15.60 -10.94 10.86
CA PHE A 57 -15.00 -11.32 12.14
C PHE A 57 -15.81 -12.44 12.82
N ALA A 58 -17.13 -12.33 12.82
CA ALA A 58 -18.02 -13.35 13.36
C ALA A 58 -17.88 -14.68 12.59
N ARG A 59 -17.90 -14.67 11.26
CA ARG A 59 -17.68 -15.85 10.41
C ARG A 59 -16.32 -16.51 10.67
N LYS A 60 -15.26 -15.70 10.76
CA LYS A 60 -13.91 -16.17 11.11
C LYS A 60 -13.88 -16.84 12.49
N LYS A 61 -14.55 -16.26 13.49
CA LYS A 61 -14.67 -16.85 14.84
C LYS A 61 -15.49 -18.14 14.86
N LEU A 62 -16.43 -18.28 13.93
CA LEU A 62 -17.28 -19.47 13.78
C LEU A 62 -16.67 -20.55 12.87
N GLY A 63 -15.46 -20.33 12.33
CA GLY A 63 -14.79 -21.29 11.43
C GLY A 63 -15.45 -21.40 10.06
N MET A 64 -16.19 -20.36 9.64
CA MET A 64 -16.82 -20.27 8.33
C MET A 64 -15.91 -19.55 7.35
N ASP A 65 -16.05 -19.88 6.06
CA ASP A 65 -15.38 -19.14 4.99
C ASP A 65 -15.75 -17.66 5.07
N VAL A 66 -14.71 -16.83 4.99
CA VAL A 66 -14.82 -15.38 5.05
C VAL A 66 -14.94 -14.87 3.61
N ASP A 67 -15.90 -13.96 3.37
CA ASP A 67 -16.06 -13.34 2.05
C ASP A 67 -14.79 -12.55 1.66
N GLU A 68 -14.59 -12.37 0.36
CA GLU A 68 -13.46 -11.70 -0.31
C GLU A 68 -13.04 -10.34 0.30
N PRO A 69 -11.79 -9.87 0.05
CA PRO A 69 -11.31 -8.58 0.54
C PRO A 69 -12.31 -7.45 0.28
N SER A 70 -12.39 -6.52 1.23
CA SER A 70 -13.27 -5.33 1.15
C SER A 70 -13.12 -4.65 -0.21
N ASP A 71 -14.20 -4.16 -0.82
CA ASP A 71 -14.08 -3.45 -2.09
C ASP A 71 -13.10 -2.25 -1.99
N PRO A 72 -12.30 -1.95 -3.04
CA PRO A 72 -11.44 -0.77 -3.04
C PRO A 72 -12.26 0.51 -2.85
N GLN A 73 -11.72 1.46 -2.08
CA GLN A 73 -12.38 2.75 -1.85
C GLN A 73 -12.47 3.61 -3.12
N LYS A 74 -13.30 4.65 -3.06
CA LYS A 74 -13.36 5.70 -4.09
C LYS A 74 -12.01 6.41 -4.24
N CYS A 75 -11.73 6.93 -5.43
CA CYS A 75 -10.46 7.57 -5.76
C CYS A 75 -10.10 8.74 -4.82
N ASP A 76 -11.11 9.48 -4.35
CA ASP A 76 -10.95 10.62 -3.44
C ASP A 76 -10.34 10.25 -2.09
N TYR A 77 -10.57 9.01 -1.61
CA TYR A 77 -9.95 8.52 -0.39
C TYR A 77 -8.43 8.43 -0.57
N TYR A 78 -7.96 7.77 -1.63
CA TYR A 78 -6.53 7.59 -1.88
C TYR A 78 -5.84 8.92 -2.19
N TYR A 79 -6.50 9.78 -2.96
CA TYR A 79 -6.03 11.14 -3.21
C TYR A 79 -5.84 11.93 -1.91
N CYS A 80 -6.82 11.88 -1.00
CA CYS A 80 -6.72 12.49 0.33
C CYS A 80 -5.51 11.97 1.11
N VAL A 81 -5.25 10.66 1.09
CA VAL A 81 -4.10 10.07 1.80
C VAL A 81 -2.78 10.65 1.29
N PHE A 82 -2.58 10.71 -0.04
CA PHE A 82 -1.36 11.31 -0.60
C PHE A 82 -1.26 12.81 -0.34
N GLN A 83 -2.39 13.53 -0.32
CA GLN A 83 -2.44 14.95 -0.04
C GLN A 83 -2.01 15.25 1.41
N GLU A 84 -2.59 14.56 2.39
CA GLU A 84 -2.33 14.77 3.81
C GLU A 84 -0.92 14.32 4.21
N LEU A 85 -0.40 13.24 3.61
CA LEU A 85 1.00 12.83 3.76
C LEU A 85 1.98 13.72 2.98
N LYS A 86 1.49 14.73 2.23
CA LYS A 86 2.29 15.68 1.44
C LYS A 86 3.16 15.04 0.37
N LEU A 87 2.66 13.94 -0.21
CA LEU A 87 3.36 13.11 -1.19
C LEU A 87 3.10 13.55 -2.65
N LEU A 88 2.14 14.45 -2.86
CA LEU A 88 1.79 14.99 -4.17
C LEU A 88 2.81 16.03 -4.66
N ASN A 89 2.99 16.09 -5.98
CA ASN A 89 3.74 17.15 -6.65
C ASN A 89 2.97 18.49 -6.52
N PRO A 90 3.59 19.59 -6.07
CA PRO A 90 2.89 20.87 -5.91
C PRO A 90 2.32 21.49 -7.20
N GLN A 91 2.91 21.15 -8.35
CA GLN A 91 2.52 21.70 -9.64
C GLN A 91 1.43 20.87 -10.31
N TYR A 92 1.58 19.55 -10.29
CA TYR A 92 0.72 18.61 -11.03
C TYR A 92 -0.29 17.90 -10.14
N ASP A 93 -0.08 17.93 -8.82
CA ASP A 93 -1.02 17.44 -7.80
C ASP A 93 -1.31 15.93 -7.97
N VAL A 94 -0.26 15.19 -8.33
CA VAL A 94 -0.20 13.74 -8.49
C VAL A 94 0.99 13.18 -7.70
N PRO A 95 0.99 11.89 -7.32
CA PRO A 95 2.08 11.28 -6.55
C PRO A 95 3.46 11.49 -7.19
N CYS A 96 4.46 11.80 -6.36
CA CYS A 96 5.80 12.16 -6.80
C CYS A 96 6.86 11.25 -6.18
N ILE A 97 7.80 10.74 -7.00
CA ILE A 97 8.89 9.86 -6.54
C ILE A 97 9.71 10.47 -5.42
N ASP A 98 10.12 11.73 -5.55
CA ASP A 98 11.04 12.36 -4.60
C ASP A 98 10.40 12.50 -3.23
N ARG A 99 9.14 12.95 -3.18
CA ARG A 99 8.38 13.12 -1.93
C ARG A 99 8.05 11.77 -1.30
N THR A 100 7.56 10.82 -2.10
CA THR A 100 7.21 9.48 -1.61
C THR A 100 8.43 8.74 -1.10
N SER A 101 9.53 8.72 -1.85
CA SER A 101 10.78 8.07 -1.44
C SER A 101 11.39 8.73 -0.21
N THR A 102 11.36 10.06 -0.12
CA THR A 102 11.86 10.79 1.05
C THR A 102 11.05 10.48 2.30
N TRP A 103 9.72 10.40 2.16
CA TRP A 103 8.84 10.06 3.27
C TRP A 103 9.08 8.61 3.74
N VAL A 104 9.17 7.65 2.81
CA VAL A 104 9.43 6.23 3.15
C VAL A 104 10.75 6.07 3.89
N LYS A 105 11.84 6.69 3.40
CA LYS A 105 13.16 6.63 4.04
C LYS A 105 13.18 7.18 5.48
N LYS A 106 12.27 8.08 5.82
CA LYS A 106 12.19 8.72 7.14
C LYS A 106 11.28 7.99 8.11
N ASN A 107 10.21 7.41 7.61
CA ASN A 107 9.09 6.95 8.44
C ASN A 107 8.92 5.43 8.45
N VAL A 108 9.48 4.69 7.49
CA VAL A 108 9.30 3.25 7.35
C VAL A 108 10.55 2.51 7.84
N VAL A 109 10.34 1.38 8.52
CA VAL A 109 11.42 0.49 8.98
C VAL A 109 12.26 0.04 7.78
N TYR A 110 13.59 0.06 7.93
CA TYR A 110 14.54 -0.12 6.83
C TYR A 110 14.23 -1.32 5.92
N VAL A 111 13.90 -2.48 6.48
CA VAL A 111 13.62 -3.70 5.71
C VAL A 111 12.42 -3.52 4.77
N GLN A 112 11.29 -3.03 5.30
CA GLN A 112 10.10 -2.72 4.49
C GLN A 112 10.36 -1.56 3.52
N ALA A 113 11.16 -0.58 3.94
CA ALA A 113 11.47 0.58 3.13
C ALA A 113 12.24 0.21 1.85
N VAL A 114 13.13 -0.79 1.89
CA VAL A 114 13.91 -1.20 0.71
C VAL A 114 12.99 -1.73 -0.39
N GLU A 115 12.10 -2.67 -0.07
CA GLU A 115 11.15 -3.26 -1.03
C GLU A 115 10.19 -2.21 -1.57
N LEU A 116 9.68 -1.35 -0.68
CA LEU A 116 8.75 -0.29 -1.06
C LEU A 116 9.41 0.78 -1.95
N LEU A 117 10.69 1.10 -1.73
CA LEU A 117 11.45 2.05 -2.56
C LEU A 117 11.66 1.53 -3.98
N GLU A 118 11.92 0.24 -4.14
CA GLU A 118 11.98 -0.38 -5.48
C GLU A 118 10.64 -0.28 -6.19
N ARG A 119 9.54 -0.56 -5.46
CA ARG A 119 8.20 -0.44 -6.02
C ARG A 119 7.84 0.99 -6.42
N ILE A 120 8.15 1.97 -5.58
CA ILE A 120 7.95 3.41 -5.88
C ILE A 120 8.66 3.79 -7.19
N LYS A 121 9.88 3.30 -7.41
CA LYS A 121 10.64 3.59 -8.63
C LYS A 121 9.96 3.02 -9.86
N MET A 122 9.43 1.79 -9.79
CA MET A 122 8.70 1.16 -10.89
C MET A 122 7.40 1.91 -11.19
N CYS A 123 6.56 2.14 -10.17
CA CYS A 123 5.28 2.85 -10.31
C CYS A 123 5.48 4.26 -10.89
N THR A 124 6.48 5.01 -10.41
CA THR A 124 6.72 6.37 -10.90
C THR A 124 7.34 6.39 -12.29
N GLY A 125 8.20 5.42 -12.63
CA GLY A 125 8.74 5.29 -13.98
C GLY A 125 7.63 5.12 -15.01
N GLU A 126 6.65 4.29 -14.70
CA GLU A 126 5.47 4.09 -15.53
C GLU A 126 4.57 5.33 -15.57
N LEU A 127 4.30 5.95 -14.43
CA LEU A 127 3.54 7.21 -14.36
C LEU A 127 4.16 8.33 -15.21
N ALA A 128 5.50 8.46 -15.20
CA ALA A 128 6.22 9.45 -15.98
C ALA A 128 6.17 9.16 -17.49
N ASN A 129 6.26 7.88 -17.87
CA ASN A 129 6.17 7.46 -19.27
C ASN A 129 4.80 7.78 -19.87
N VAL A 130 3.72 7.65 -19.10
CA VAL A 130 2.35 7.89 -19.59
C VAL A 130 1.97 9.37 -19.60
N THR A 131 2.43 10.15 -18.60
CA THR A 131 2.21 11.62 -18.56
C THR A 131 2.92 12.37 -19.67
N GLY A 132 4.03 11.83 -20.20
CA GLY A 132 4.72 12.39 -21.37
C GLY A 132 4.06 12.06 -22.72
N ALA A 133 3.11 11.12 -22.76
CA ALA A 133 2.67 10.49 -24.00
C ALA A 133 1.13 10.42 -24.19
N ASN A 134 0.34 11.20 -23.44
CA ASN A 134 -1.14 11.21 -23.47
C ASN A 134 -1.79 9.87 -23.11
N PHE A 135 -1.13 9.05 -22.29
CA PHE A 135 -1.67 7.77 -21.82
C PHE A 135 -2.17 7.87 -20.39
N ASN A 136 -3.09 6.97 -20.04
CA ASN A 136 -3.56 6.76 -18.68
C ASN A 136 -2.60 5.81 -17.93
N PHE A 137 -2.39 6.07 -16.64
CA PHE A 137 -1.61 5.25 -15.74
C PHE A 137 -2.48 4.14 -15.14
N TYR A 138 -2.05 2.89 -15.28
CA TYR A 138 -2.73 1.74 -14.68
C TYR A 138 -1.72 0.85 -13.96
N ALA A 139 -1.98 0.52 -12.69
CA ALA A 139 -1.09 -0.30 -11.88
C ALA A 139 -0.86 -1.69 -12.50
N ASP A 140 -1.89 -2.26 -13.13
CA ASP A 140 -1.85 -3.60 -13.73
C ASP A 140 -0.90 -3.69 -14.93
N ASN A 141 -0.44 -2.55 -15.45
CA ASN A 141 0.51 -2.51 -16.56
C ASN A 141 1.96 -2.39 -16.09
N VAL A 142 2.22 -2.12 -14.80
CA VAL A 142 3.57 -1.86 -14.29
C VAL A 142 4.46 -3.10 -14.36
N ASP A 143 3.90 -4.26 -14.05
CA ASP A 143 4.63 -5.54 -14.05
C ASP A 143 4.60 -6.25 -15.41
N LYS A 144 3.90 -5.69 -16.40
CA LYS A 144 3.74 -6.30 -17.72
C LYS A 144 4.87 -5.89 -18.67
N PRO A 145 5.36 -6.81 -19.52
CA PRO A 145 6.28 -6.46 -20.60
C PRO A 145 5.59 -5.47 -21.56
N GLN A 146 6.39 -4.61 -22.23
CA GLN A 146 5.85 -3.56 -23.12
C GLN A 146 4.90 -4.09 -24.21
N SER A 147 5.08 -5.32 -24.67
CA SER A 147 4.23 -5.98 -25.67
C SER A 147 2.83 -6.33 -25.18
N GLU A 148 2.61 -6.39 -23.87
CA GLU A 148 1.36 -6.80 -23.22
C GLU A 148 0.67 -5.68 -22.45
N LYS A 149 1.29 -4.49 -22.41
CA LYS A 149 0.66 -3.32 -21.82
C LYS A 149 -0.56 -2.96 -22.65
N ALA A 150 -1.72 -2.92 -22.00
CA ALA A 150 -2.93 -2.47 -22.66
C ALA A 150 -2.74 -0.98 -23.02
N LEU A 151 -2.64 -0.67 -24.32
CA LEU A 151 -2.82 0.69 -24.82
C LEU A 151 -4.32 0.98 -24.83
N GLU A 152 -4.92 1.28 -23.68
CA GLU A 152 -6.23 1.92 -23.68
C GLU A 152 -6.07 3.35 -24.16
N ASN A 153 -6.33 3.53 -25.46
CA ASN A 153 -6.02 4.75 -26.22
C ASN A 153 -7.27 5.59 -26.53
N SER A 154 -8.36 5.44 -25.78
CA SER A 154 -9.65 6.05 -26.16
C SER A 154 -10.48 6.61 -25.00
N GLY A 155 -9.85 6.95 -23.88
CA GLY A 155 -10.51 7.58 -22.73
C GLY A 155 -10.20 9.06 -22.60
N GLU A 156 -11.07 9.78 -21.88
CA GLU A 156 -10.69 11.07 -21.30
C GLU A 156 -9.43 10.89 -20.42
N PRO A 157 -8.56 11.92 -20.31
CA PRO A 157 -7.40 11.86 -19.43
C PRO A 157 -7.84 11.55 -18.00
N GLN A 158 -7.14 10.62 -17.34
CA GLN A 158 -7.39 10.33 -15.93
C GLN A 158 -7.31 11.59 -15.08
N THR A 159 -8.27 11.70 -14.17
CA THR A 159 -8.26 12.70 -13.11
C THR A 159 -7.15 12.42 -12.09
N LYS A 160 -6.78 13.43 -11.32
CA LYS A 160 -5.76 13.32 -10.25
C LYS A 160 -6.12 12.27 -9.21
N CYS A 161 -7.42 12.12 -8.91
CA CYS A 161 -7.87 11.12 -7.95
C CYS A 161 -7.69 9.70 -8.50
N GLU A 162 -8.00 9.48 -9.79
CA GLU A 162 -7.83 8.18 -10.45
C GLU A 162 -6.36 7.79 -10.53
N ILE A 163 -5.48 8.73 -10.89
CA ILE A 163 -4.04 8.52 -10.84
C ILE A 163 -3.59 8.12 -9.43
N SER A 164 -4.11 8.78 -8.40
CA SER A 164 -3.77 8.47 -7.01
C SER A 164 -4.25 7.08 -6.58
N LYS A 165 -5.46 6.68 -7.00
CA LYS A 165 -6.00 5.34 -6.78
C LYS A 165 -5.10 4.27 -7.42
N GLU A 166 -4.79 4.43 -8.70
CA GLU A 166 -3.92 3.50 -9.42
C GLU A 166 -2.50 3.49 -8.82
N TYR A 167 -2.00 4.63 -8.36
CA TYR A 167 -0.69 4.68 -7.73
C TYR A 167 -0.67 3.94 -6.38
N MET A 168 -1.73 4.08 -5.56
CA MET A 168 -1.89 3.30 -4.33
C MET A 168 -1.93 1.79 -4.63
N LYS A 169 -2.73 1.40 -5.63
CA LYS A 169 -2.80 0.01 -6.10
C LYS A 169 -1.43 -0.53 -6.51
N CYS A 170 -0.65 0.29 -7.22
CA CYS A 170 0.70 -0.08 -7.60
C CYS A 170 1.60 -0.32 -6.39
N LEU A 171 1.59 0.57 -5.39
CA LEU A 171 2.43 0.43 -4.18
C LEU A 171 2.08 -0.82 -3.37
N ALA A 172 0.78 -1.10 -3.19
CA ALA A 172 0.30 -2.21 -2.37
C ALA A 172 0.74 -3.60 -2.86
N VAL A 173 1.10 -3.75 -4.14
CA VAL A 173 1.59 -5.03 -4.69
C VAL A 173 2.84 -5.53 -3.98
N ALA A 174 3.76 -4.64 -3.62
CA ALA A 174 4.98 -5.01 -2.91
C ALA A 174 4.71 -5.53 -1.49
N GLU A 175 3.52 -5.24 -0.94
CA GLU A 175 3.20 -5.48 0.46
C GLU A 175 2.05 -6.48 0.63
N LYS A 176 1.66 -7.17 -0.44
CA LYS A 176 0.47 -8.06 -0.46
C LYS A 176 0.54 -9.20 0.55
N ASP A 177 1.74 -9.74 0.77
CA ASP A 177 2.00 -10.85 1.69
C ASP A 177 2.69 -10.42 3.00
N VAL A 178 2.74 -9.11 3.25
CA VAL A 178 3.38 -8.54 4.44
C VAL A 178 2.34 -8.37 5.54
N ASP A 179 2.67 -8.80 6.77
CA ASP A 179 1.75 -8.74 7.92
C ASP A 179 1.33 -7.30 8.30
N CYS A 180 2.09 -6.28 7.87
CA CYS A 180 1.77 -4.88 8.10
C CYS A 180 2.12 -3.99 6.89
N PRO A 181 1.27 -3.97 5.86
CA PRO A 181 1.48 -3.12 4.68
C PRO A 181 1.44 -1.65 5.06
N ILE A 182 2.35 -0.84 4.52
CA ILE A 182 2.33 0.61 4.68
C ILE A 182 1.16 1.19 3.90
N PHE A 183 1.05 0.82 2.62
CA PHE A 183 0.00 1.27 1.71
C PHE A 183 -0.99 0.14 1.45
N MET A 184 -2.25 0.35 1.83
CA MET A 184 -3.30 -0.66 1.66
C MET A 184 -4.12 -0.39 0.40
N TYR A 185 -4.26 -1.42 -0.41
CA TYR A 185 -5.24 -1.47 -1.50
C TYR A 185 -5.85 -2.88 -1.50
N PRO A 186 -7.18 -3.01 -1.28
CA PRO A 186 -7.84 -4.31 -1.25
C PRO A 186 -7.87 -5.06 -2.59
#